data_AF-A0AAV4YG96-F1
#
_entry.id   AF-A0AAV4YG96-F1
#
_cell.length_a   1.000
_cell.length_b   1.000
_cell.length_c   1.000
_cell.angle_alpha   90.00
_cell.angle_beta   90.00
_cell.angle_gamma   90.00
#
_symmetry.space_group_name_H-M   'P 1'
#
loop_
_entity.id
_entity.type
_entity.pdbx_description
1 polymer ?
#
loop_
_entity_poly.entity_id
_entity_poly.type
_entity_poly.pdbx_seq_one_letter_code
_entity_poly.pdbx_strand_id
1 'polypeptide(L)' 'MVTATQRIEIAALRLSAEQVIDTTAAGDSFSAGYLAARLQGADVTDAARAGHRLAAAVIQYPGAIIPPSHMPSLKETHHV' A
#
# COMPACT_ATOMS: atom_id res chain seq x y z
N MET A 1 -17.35 10.18 22.14
CA MET A 1 -16.69 9.06 22.84
C MET A 1 -16.30 8.05 21.77
N VAL A 2 -15.03 8.04 21.33
CA VAL A 2 -14.53 7.07 20.36
C VAL A 2 -14.01 5.88 21.17
N THR A 3 -14.75 4.78 21.19
CA THR A 3 -14.30 3.53 21.80
C THR A 3 -13.45 2.80 20.78
N ALA A 4 -12.15 3.11 20.75
CA ALA A 4 -11.19 2.43 19.89
C ALA A 4 -10.83 1.07 20.50
N THR A 5 -11.57 0.02 20.13
CA THR A 5 -11.30 -1.35 20.62
C THR A 5 -11.00 -2.34 19.49
N GLN A 6 -11.20 -1.95 18.23
CA GLN A 6 -10.97 -2.86 17.11
C GLN A 6 -9.57 -2.66 16.52
N ARG A 7 -8.69 -3.63 16.78
CA ARG A 7 -7.39 -3.78 16.13
C ARG A 7 -7.52 -4.81 15.01
N ILE A 8 -7.04 -4.47 13.82
CA ILE A 8 -6.98 -5.38 12.67
C ILE A 8 -5.52 -5.42 12.22
N GLU A 9 -4.99 -6.62 12.00
CA GLU A 9 -3.64 -6.83 11.51
C GLU A 9 -3.69 -7.37 10.09
N ILE A 10 -3.10 -6.63 9.17
CA ILE A 10 -3.01 -7.01 7.76
C ILE A 10 -1.53 -7.21 7.45
N ALA A 11 -1.16 -8.40 6.95
CA ALA A 11 0.21 -8.67 6.56
C ALA A 11 0.58 -7.90 5.28
N ALA A 12 1.83 -7.44 5.20
CA ALA A 12 2.41 -6.89 3.98
C ALA A 12 2.76 -7.97 2.96
N LEU A 13 2.94 -7.55 1.70
CA LEU A 13 3.48 -8.42 0.67
C LEU A 13 4.93 -8.78 1.04
N ARG A 14 5.28 -10.07 0.93
CA ARG A 14 6.66 -10.53 1.12
C ARG A 14 7.43 -10.33 -0.18
N LEU A 15 8.55 -9.64 -0.08
CA LEU A 15 9.56 -9.50 -1.13
C LEU A 15 10.84 -10.22 -0.69
N SER A 16 11.62 -10.74 -1.63
CA SER A 16 12.97 -11.20 -1.36
C SER A 16 13.89 -10.00 -1.08
N ALA A 17 15.03 -10.24 -0.42
CA ALA A 17 15.96 -9.17 -0.09
C ALA A 17 16.49 -8.43 -1.34
N GLU A 18 16.66 -9.17 -2.45
CA GLU A 18 17.17 -8.66 -3.73
C GLU A 18 16.17 -7.75 -4.44
N GLN A 19 14.88 -7.87 -4.12
CA GLN A 19 13.84 -6.99 -4.66
C GLN A 19 13.82 -5.64 -3.93
N VAL A 20 14.29 -5.55 -2.68
CA VAL A 20 14.29 -4.29 -1.93
C VAL A 20 15.51 -3.47 -2.31
N ILE A 21 15.31 -2.47 -3.18
CA ILE A 21 16.39 -1.63 -3.72
C ILE A 21 16.60 -0.37 -2.89
N ASP A 22 15.53 0.33 -2.53
CA ASP A 22 15.57 1.60 -1.79
C ASP A 22 14.30 1.74 -0.96
N THR A 23 14.43 1.90 0.36
CA THR A 23 13.26 1.98 1.26
C THR A 23 12.68 3.38 1.38
N THR A 24 13.26 4.36 0.67
CA THR A 24 12.79 5.74 0.62
C THR A 24 11.30 5.79 0.22
N ALA A 25 10.54 6.63 0.92
CA ALA A 25 9.11 6.85 0.68
C ALA A 25 8.18 5.62 0.84
N ALA A 26 8.63 4.51 1.44
CA ALA A 26 7.77 3.35 1.70
C ALA A 26 6.51 3.71 2.52
N GLY A 27 6.66 4.54 3.56
CA GLY A 27 5.56 4.97 4.44
C GLY A 27 4.60 5.97 3.78
N ASP A 28 5.14 6.93 3.02
CA ASP A 28 4.33 7.88 2.26
C ASP A 28 3.52 7.17 1.18
N SER A 29 4.15 6.21 0.50
CA SER A 29 3.53 5.34 -0.50
C SER A 29 2.43 4.47 0.11
N PHE A 30 2.66 3.89 1.29
CA PHE A 30 1.61 3.18 2.01
C PHE A 30 0.42 4.09 2.30
N SER A 31 0.68 5.27 2.86
CA SER A 31 -0.35 6.24 3.24
C SER A 31 -1.15 6.71 2.02
N ALA A 32 -0.46 6.99 0.91
CA ALA A 32 -1.09 7.38 -0.35
C ALA A 32 -2.00 6.27 -0.90
N GLY A 33 -1.53 5.02 -0.94
CA GLY A 33 -2.32 3.87 -1.41
C GLY A 33 -3.53 3.61 -0.52
N TYR A 34 -3.36 3.69 0.80
CA TYR A 34 -4.44 3.54 1.78
C TYR A 34 -5.50 4.62 1.62
N LEU A 35 -5.10 5.89 1.60
CA LEU A 35 -6.03 7.02 1.47
C LEU A 35 -6.74 7.00 0.11
N ALA A 36 -6.03 6.71 -0.98
CA ALA A 36 -6.65 6.58 -2.30
C ALA A 36 -7.76 5.52 -2.31
N ALA A 37 -7.56 4.37 -1.67
CA ALA A 37 -8.57 3.32 -1.56
C ALA A 37 -9.73 3.72 -0.64
N ARG A 38 -9.45 4.34 0.52
CA ARG A 38 -10.50 4.81 1.46
C ARG A 38 -11.40 5.87 0.83
N LEU A 39 -10.82 6.80 0.08
CA LEU A 39 -11.56 7.85 -0.64
C LEU A 39 -12.44 7.28 -1.77
N GLN A 40 -12.15 6.07 -2.24
CA GLN A 40 -12.97 5.32 -3.21
C GLN A 40 -13.97 4.36 -2.57
N GLY A 41 -14.09 4.36 -1.23
CA GLY A 41 -15.06 3.55 -0.50
C GLY A 41 -14.59 2.17 -0.08
N ALA A 42 -13.32 1.80 -0.33
CA ALA A 42 -12.78 0.52 0.14
C ALA A 42 -12.76 0.44 1.67
N ASP A 43 -12.94 -0.75 2.25
CA ASP A 43 -12.85 -0.92 3.70
C ASP A 43 -11.40 -0.77 4.21
N VAL A 44 -11.22 -0.87 5.53
CA VAL A 44 -9.90 -0.72 6.17
C VAL A 44 -8.90 -1.82 5.77
N THR A 45 -9.39 -3.02 5.48
CA THR A 45 -8.57 -4.17 5.08
C THR A 45 -8.06 -3.98 3.65
N ASP A 46 -8.95 -3.66 2.72
CA ASP A 46 -8.63 -3.43 1.32
C ASP A 46 -7.76 -2.19 1.14
N ALA A 47 -8.01 -1.14 1.93
CA ALA A 47 -7.14 0.02 1.95
C ALA A 47 -5.74 -0.31 2.46
N ALA A 48 -5.61 -1.11 3.52
CA ALA A 48 -4.29 -1.55 4.01
C ALA A 48 -3.56 -2.40 2.96
N ARG A 49 -4.27 -3.26 2.24
CA ARG A 49 -3.70 -4.03 1.10
C ARG A 49 -3.25 -3.11 -0.04
N ALA A 50 -4.03 -2.08 -0.37
CA ALA A 50 -3.65 -1.08 -1.37
C ALA A 50 -2.37 -0.32 -0.96
N GLY A 51 -2.29 0.12 0.30
CA GLY A 51 -1.08 0.73 0.86
C GLY A 51 0.13 -0.20 0.77
N HIS A 52 -0.01 -1.46 1.17
CA HIS A 52 1.09 -2.44 1.05
C HIS A 52 1.52 -2.67 -0.38
N ARG A 53 0.59 -2.77 -1.35
CA ARG A 53 0.93 -2.93 -2.77
C ARG A 53 1.74 -1.74 -3.30
N LEU A 54 1.34 -0.51 -2.96
CA LEU A 54 2.05 0.68 -3.41
C LEU A 54 3.43 0.80 -2.76
N ALA A 55 3.54 0.59 -1.45
CA ALA A 55 4.82 0.58 -0.76
C ALA A 55 5.76 -0.50 -1.32
N ALA A 56 5.25 -1.73 -1.52
CA ALA A 56 6.03 -2.81 -2.10
C ALA A 56 6.51 -2.50 -3.52
N ALA A 57 5.70 -1.83 -4.34
CA ALA A 57 6.12 -1.40 -5.67
C ALA A 57 7.23 -0.34 -5.60
N VAL A 58 7.08 0.66 -4.73
CA VAL A 58 8.03 1.78 -4.64
C VAL A 58 9.40 1.33 -4.18
N ILE A 59 9.48 0.46 -3.16
CA ILE A 59 10.79 0.06 -2.61
C ILE A 59 11.65 -0.80 -3.54
N GLN A 60 11.09 -1.22 -4.68
CA GLN A 60 11.78 -1.99 -5.72
C GLN A 60 12.48 -1.10 -6.76
N TYR A 61 12.52 0.22 -6.56
CA TYR A 61 13.15 1.16 -7.49
C TYR A 61 13.90 2.27 -6.74
N PRO A 62 14.96 2.85 -7.32
CA PRO A 62 15.67 3.97 -6.69
C PRO A 62 14.81 5.24 -6.60
N GLY A 63 14.85 5.90 -5.44
CA GLY A 63 14.19 7.18 -5.20
C GLY A 63 12.71 7.08 -4.83
N ALA A 64 12.15 8.21 -4.38
CA ALA A 64 10.81 8.27 -3.79
C ALA A 64 9.65 8.11 -4.80
N ILE A 65 9.87 8.44 -6.08
CA ILE A 65 8.81 8.50 -7.10
C ILE A 65 9.18 7.55 -8.23
N ILE A 66 8.42 6.47 -8.37
CA ILE A 66 8.63 5.48 -9.42
C ILE A 66 7.95 5.90 -10.74
N PRO A 67 8.46 5.44 -11.90
CA PRO A 67 7.81 5.69 -13.18
C PRO A 67 6.37 5.17 -13.23
N PRO A 68 5.44 5.84 -13.95
CA PRO A 68 4.06 5.36 -14.10
C PRO A 68 3.93 3.93 -14.63
N SER A 69 4.89 3.46 -15.42
CA SER A 69 4.94 2.07 -15.91
C SER A 69 5.13 1.01 -14.82
N HIS A 70 5.60 1.41 -13.64
CA HIS A 70 5.82 0.55 -12.47
C HIS A 70 4.75 0.76 -11.39
N MET A 71 3.81 1.68 -11.60
CA MET A 71 2.71 1.90 -10.65
C MET A 71 1.74 0.71 -10.68
N PRO A 72 1.38 0.15 -9.51
CA PRO A 72 0.40 -0.93 -9.45
C PRO A 72 -0.99 -0.42 -9.85
N SER A 73 -1.79 -1.31 -10.46
CA SER A 73 -3.18 -0.99 -10.79
C SER A 73 -4.00 -0.76 -9.51
N LEU A 74 -4.73 0.35 -9.45
CA LEU A 74 -5.66 0.66 -8.36
C LEU A 74 -7.01 -0.09 -8.48
N LYS A 75 -7.27 -0.78 -9.60
CA LYS A 75 -8.60 -1.33 -9.93
C LYS A 75 -8.93 -2.70 -9.33
N GLU A 76 -8.05 -3.29 -8.52
CA GLU A 76 -8.35 -4.55 -7.84
C GLU A 76 -9.12 -4.30 -6.54
N THR A 77 -10.38 -3.88 -6.69
CA THR A 77 -11.40 -3.98 -5.65
C THR A 77 -12.03 -5.35 -5.82
N HIS A 78 -11.76 -6.28 -4.91
CA HIS A 78 -12.49 -7.54 -4.86
C HIS A 78 -13.95 -7.21 -4.49
N HIS A 79 -14.83 -7.09 -5.49
CA HIS A 79 -16.26 -7.30 -5.28
C HIS A 79 -16.40 -8.80 -4.94
N VAL A 80 -16.54 -9.11 -3.66
CA VAL A 80 -17.06 -10.38 -3.17
C VAL A 80 -18.40 -10.10 -2.51
#